data_AF-A0A6G1QDP0-F1
#
_entry.id   AF-A0A6G1QDP0-F1
#
_cell.length_a   1.000
_cell.length_b   1.000
_cell.length_c   1.000
_cell.angle_alpha   90.00
_cell.angle_beta   90.00
_cell.angle_gamma   90.00
#
_symmetry.space_group_name_H-M   'P 1'
#
loop_
_entity.id
_entity.type
_entity.pdbx_description
1 polymer ?
#
loop_
_entity_poly.entity_id
_entity_poly.type
_entity_poly.pdbx_seq_one_letter_code
_entity_poly.pdbx_strand_id
1 'polypeptide(L)'
;MAMSQRDVINFPALEQELQMAVESERGYLRENEAKLRAVSQKVGSYSEFRDLVLTCHLKPLEKKDKDGAPRKQPWNPVAPRNK
;
A
#
# COMPACT_ATOMS: atom_id res chain seq x y z
N MET A 1 13.19 8.95 48.94
CA MET A 1 12.73 9.86 47.86
C MET A 1 11.39 9.34 47.38
N ALA A 2 10.31 10.08 47.59
CA ALA A 2 9.00 9.71 47.07
C ALA A 2 9.02 9.92 45.55
N MET A 3 8.79 8.86 44.77
CA MET A 3 8.61 8.99 43.32
C MET A 3 7.38 9.87 43.09
N SER A 4 7.59 11.01 42.44
CA SER A 4 6.49 11.90 42.10
C SER A 4 5.57 11.19 41.10
N GLN A 5 4.29 11.54 41.06
CA GLN A 5 3.33 10.95 40.13
C GLN A 5 3.70 11.17 38.64
N ARG A 6 4.72 12.02 38.37
CA ARG A 6 5.35 12.25 37.06
C ARG A 6 6.43 11.22 36.69
N ASP A 7 6.87 10.40 37.66
CA ASP A 7 7.91 9.38 37.48
C ASP A 7 7.33 8.00 37.15
N VAL A 8 6.01 7.86 37.10
CA VAL A 8 5.33 6.62 36.73
C VAL A 8 5.14 6.59 35.21
N ILE A 9 5.94 5.79 34.53
CA ILE A 9 5.87 5.58 33.07
C ILE A 9 4.51 4.97 32.71
N ASN A 10 3.78 5.63 31.81
CA ASN A 10 2.54 5.11 31.24
C ASN A 10 2.86 4.17 30.07
N PHE A 11 3.04 2.88 30.37
CA PHE A 11 3.36 1.86 29.36
C PHE A 11 2.31 1.74 28.24
N PRO A 12 0.99 1.75 28.51
CA PRO A 12 -0.02 1.74 27.44
C PRO A 12 0.11 2.91 26.44
N ALA A 13 0.36 4.12 26.93
CA ALA A 13 0.55 5.28 26.06
C ALA A 13 1.82 5.13 25.20
N LEU A 14 2.91 4.62 25.80
CA LEU A 14 4.18 4.39 25.12
C LEU A 14 4.07 3.31 24.03
N GLU A 15 3.31 2.23 24.30
CA GLU A 15 3.05 1.18 23.32
C GLU A 15 2.25 1.70 22.13
N GLN A 16 1.23 2.53 22.38
CA GLN A 16 0.45 3.15 21.32
C GLN A 16 1.32 4.10 20.47
N GLU A 17 2.17 4.91 21.10
CA GLU A 17 3.13 5.77 20.40
C GLU A 17 4.07 4.96 19.51
N LEU A 18 4.63 3.87 20.06
CA LEU A 18 5.50 2.97 19.31
C LEU A 18 4.79 2.37 18.10
N GLN A 19 3.56 1.89 18.26
CA GLN A 19 2.80 1.29 17.18
C GLN A 19 2.55 2.30 16.05
N MET A 20 2.17 3.53 16.39
CA MET A 20 1.99 4.60 15.40
C MET A 20 3.30 4.95 14.68
N ALA A 21 4.41 5.04 15.43
CA ALA A 21 5.73 5.31 14.85
C ALA A 21 6.13 4.20 13.85
N VAL A 22 6.00 2.94 14.24
CA VAL A 22 6.30 1.78 13.38
C VAL A 22 5.43 1.76 12.12
N GLU A 23 4.14 2.04 12.25
CA GLU A 23 3.24 2.10 11.10
C GLU A 23 3.58 3.25 10.14
N SER A 24 3.91 4.42 10.68
CA SER A 24 4.36 5.56 9.87
C SER A 24 5.65 5.26 9.12
N GLU A 25 6.62 4.60 9.77
CA GLU A 25 7.88 4.21 9.16
C GLU A 25 7.68 3.16 8.07
N ARG A 26 6.80 2.17 8.28
CA ARG A 26 6.42 1.20 7.24
C ARG A 26 5.81 1.88 6.02
N GLY A 27 4.97 2.90 6.22
CA GLY A 27 4.42 3.71 5.13
C GLY A 27 5.52 4.45 4.36
N TYR A 28 6.39 5.15 5.09
CA TYR A 28 7.52 5.87 4.52
C TYR A 28 8.45 4.97 3.70
N LEU A 29 8.77 3.78 4.21
CA LEU A 29 9.63 2.82 3.50
C LEU A 29 9.00 2.37 2.18
N ARG A 30 7.69 2.08 2.15
CA ARG A 30 6.98 1.71 0.90
C ARG A 30 6.97 2.84 -0.11
N GLU A 31 6.71 4.07 0.33
CA GLU A 31 6.75 5.23 -0.55
C GLU A 31 8.15 5.44 -1.14
N ASN A 32 9.19 5.33 -0.30
CA ASN A 32 10.56 5.49 -0.74
C ASN A 32 10.98 4.40 -1.74
N GLU A 33 10.58 3.15 -1.48
CA GLU A 33 10.78 2.05 -2.42
C GLU A 33 10.09 2.34 -3.77
N ALA A 34 8.86 2.86 -3.76
CA ALA A 34 8.17 3.26 -4.98
C ALA A 34 8.86 4.42 -5.71
N LYS A 35 9.38 5.41 -4.98
CA LYS A 35 10.19 6.51 -5.55
C LYS A 35 11.43 5.97 -6.25
N LEU A 36 12.19 5.10 -5.57
CA LEU A 36 13.40 4.48 -6.14
C LEU A 36 13.05 3.62 -7.36
N ARG A 37 11.95 2.87 -7.30
CA ARG A 37 11.46 2.06 -8.42
C ARG A 37 11.10 2.93 -9.63
N ALA A 38 10.34 4.01 -9.44
CA ALA A 38 9.95 4.91 -10.53
C ALA A 38 11.18 5.59 -11.16
N VAL A 39 12.17 5.99 -10.37
CA VAL A 39 13.46 6.51 -10.88
C VAL A 39 14.20 5.43 -11.68
N SER A 40 14.28 4.19 -11.17
CA SER A 40 14.94 3.08 -11.86
C SER A 40 14.29 2.73 -13.20
N GLN A 41 12.95 2.90 -13.29
CA GLN A 41 12.16 2.69 -14.50
C GLN A 41 12.27 3.85 -15.50
N LYS A 42 12.93 4.96 -15.15
CA LYS A 42 13.11 6.16 -16.01
C LYS A 42 11.79 6.68 -16.57
N VAL A 43 10.82 6.83 -15.69
CA VAL A 43 9.47 7.33 -16.02
C VAL A 43 9.56 8.71 -16.67
N GLY A 44 8.76 8.93 -17.74
CA GLY A 44 8.94 10.05 -18.67
C GLY A 44 8.39 11.38 -18.17
N SER A 45 7.50 11.37 -17.17
CA SER A 45 6.87 12.57 -16.63
C SER A 45 6.72 12.54 -15.11
N TYR A 46 6.64 13.72 -14.49
CA TYR A 46 6.39 13.83 -13.05
C TYR A 46 4.99 13.31 -12.66
N SER A 47 3.98 13.43 -13.53
CA SER A 47 2.64 12.90 -13.27
C SER A 47 2.67 11.39 -13.12
N GLU A 48 3.32 10.68 -14.03
CA GLU A 48 3.47 9.22 -13.94
C GLU A 48 4.30 8.82 -12.70
N PHE A 49 5.36 9.57 -12.37
CA PHE A 49 6.12 9.34 -11.14
C PHE A 49 5.22 9.48 -9.90
N ARG A 50 4.43 10.56 -9.84
CA ARG A 50 3.51 10.83 -8.73
C ARG A 50 2.48 9.71 -8.60
N ASP A 51 1.90 9.28 -9.70
CA ASP A 51 0.89 8.22 -9.71
C ASP A 51 1.47 6.89 -9.19
N LEU A 52 2.71 6.54 -9.58
CA LEU A 52 3.39 5.35 -9.06
C LEU A 52 3.64 5.42 -7.55
N VAL A 53 4.04 6.58 -7.03
CA VAL A 53 4.30 6.75 -5.58
C VAL A 53 3.00 6.72 -4.79
N LEU A 54 1.94 7.40 -5.26
CA LEU A 54 0.63 7.40 -4.61
C LEU A 54 0.01 6.00 -4.56
N THR A 55 0.25 5.19 -5.59
CA THR A 55 -0.28 3.81 -5.69
C THR A 55 0.61 2.76 -5.03
N CYS A 56 1.65 3.14 -4.26
CA CYS A 56 2.59 2.20 -3.63
C CYS A 56 1.94 1.21 -2.64
N HIS A 57 0.76 1.55 -2.11
CA HIS A 57 0.00 0.71 -1.20
C HIS A 57 -0.80 -0.40 -1.90
N LEU A 58 -0.91 -0.35 -3.24
CA LEU A 58 -1.62 -1.37 -4.01
C LEU A 58 -0.80 -2.65 -4.10
N LYS A 59 -1.47 -3.79 -3.93
CA LYS A 59 -0.87 -5.11 -4.13
C LYS A 59 -0.84 -5.45 -5.62
N PRO A 60 0.20 -6.15 -6.11
CA PRO A 60 0.21 -6.71 -7.45
C PRO A 60 -0.99 -7.64 -7.66
N LEU A 61 -1.59 -7.59 -8.85
CA LEU A 61 -2.69 -8.49 -9.22
C LEU A 61 -2.20 -9.94 -9.30
N GLU A 62 -2.85 -10.82 -8.56
CA GLU A 62 -2.61 -12.25 -8.61
C GLU A 62 -3.31 -12.88 -9.83
N LYS A 63 -2.94 -14.12 -10.18
CA LYS A 63 -3.59 -14.84 -11.29
C LYS A 63 -5.10 -14.97 -11.08
N LYS A 64 -5.51 -15.23 -9.84
CA LYS A 64 -6.93 -15.33 -9.44
C LYS A 64 -7.70 -14.01 -9.60
N ASP A 65 -7.01 -12.87 -9.53
CA ASP A 65 -7.64 -11.56 -9.76
C ASP A 65 -7.85 -11.29 -11.26
N LYS A 66 -6.99 -11.89 -12.11
CA LYS A 66 -7.06 -11.78 -13.58
C LYS A 66 -8.08 -12.76 -14.17
N ASP A 67 -8.11 -13.96 -13.60
CA ASP A 67 -9.07 -15.01 -13.93
C ASP A 67 -10.41 -14.64 -13.30
N GLY A 68 -11.08 -13.66 -13.89
CA GLY A 68 -12.39 -13.20 -13.42
C GLY A 68 -13.33 -14.37 -13.19
N ALA A 69 -14.16 -14.29 -12.13
CA ALA A 69 -15.22 -15.25 -11.84
C ALA A 69 -15.94 -15.65 -13.14
N PRO A 70 -16.37 -16.92 -13.30
CA PRO A 70 -16.92 -17.43 -14.55
C PRO A 70 -17.95 -16.44 -15.09
N ARG A 71 -17.57 -15.74 -16.17
CA ARG A 71 -18.38 -14.67 -16.72
C ARG A 71 -19.63 -15.31 -17.29
N LYS A 72 -20.76 -15.14 -16.60
CA LYS A 72 -22.07 -15.63 -17.04
C LYS A 72 -22.53 -14.98 -18.35
N GLN A 73 -21.91 -13.88 -18.75
CA GLN A 73 -22.22 -13.12 -19.95
C GLN A 73 -20.93 -12.82 -20.73
N PRO A 74 -20.94 -12.97 -22.07
CA PRO A 74 -19.85 -12.49 -22.91
C PRO A 74 -19.60 -11.01 -22.65
N TRP A 75 -18.33 -10.61 -22.57
CA TRP A 75 -17.94 -9.20 -22.47
C TRP A 75 -18.43 -8.37 -23.67
N ASN A 76 -18.65 -9.04 -24.80
CA ASN A 76 -19.16 -8.44 -26.02
C ASN A 76 -20.49 -9.12 -26.43
N PRO A 77 -21.62 -8.39 -26.47
CA PRO A 77 -22.92 -8.95 -26.83
C PRO A 77 -23.00 -9.44 -28.28
N VAL A 78 -22.09 -9.02 -29.16
CA VAL A 78 -22.01 -9.51 -30.55
C VAL A 78 -21.01 -10.65 -30.74
N ALA A 79 -20.28 -11.05 -29.69
CA ALA A 79 -19.35 -12.17 -29.80
C ALA A 79 -20.14 -13.49 -29.87
N PRO A 80 -19.79 -14.41 -30.81
CA PRO A 80 -20.40 -15.72 -30.86
C PRO A 80 -20.14 -16.46 -29.54
N ARG A 81 -21.16 -17.15 -29.03
CA ARG A 81 -21.05 -17.91 -27.79
C ARG A 81 -19.93 -18.95 -27.94
N ASN A 82 -18.95 -18.95 -27.05
CA ASN A 82 -17.92 -19.99 -27.03
C ASN A 82 -18.62 -21.36 -26.92
N LYS A 83 -18.35 -22.26 -27.88
CA LYS A 83 -18.85 -23.65 -27.90
C LYS A 83 -18.20 -24.46 -26.79
#